data_AF-A0A420SIV9-F1
#
_entry.id   AF-A0A420SIV9-F1
#
_cell.length_a   1.000
_cell.length_b   1.000
_cell.length_c   1.000
_cell.angle_alpha   90.00
_cell.angle_beta   90.00
_cell.angle_gamma   90.00
#
_symmetry.space_group_name_H-M   'P 1'
#
loop_
_entity.id
_entity.type
_entity.pdbx_description
1 polymer ?
#
loop_
_entity_poly.entity_id
_entity_poly.type
_entity_poly.pdbx_seq_one_letter_code
_entity_poly.pdbx_strand_id
1 'polypeptide(L)'
;METSVKESLDMSDVNAAFRRKIKSRCGGLLDDDSQHLKFMHNTAREFIIRPSTWKRLERIFDEENFEVPLALLAGHIMRVKSGPEYLRLRPQYEHVPDHYAFVTDAMHFAYIVDGKTRYKPEYVELVDTLDQAMTKMVEAAYPQNCRCGCRCAWPTFEPMESGACDIYDTFLCYAARGGLSTYLDAKLSGMSLPITMAQKVLAHYSKPVRGGIPMLCFSGTRYIPINYLYGDPNVARVLLKYGADPKLVWESFLRQGYYCFGRGSNGIYQYFRAHVDMQAQDQRRWVDVLKLFLEHGADPTVVVKVSFSRYKRMDHKFVDLYTA
;
A
#
# COMPACT_ATOMS: atom_id res chain seq x y z
N MET A 1 31.36 -72.27 21.15
CA MET A 1 29.93 -71.97 21.34
C MET A 1 29.81 -70.45 21.31
N GLU A 2 29.76 -69.88 20.11
CA GLU A 2 29.61 -68.44 19.91
C GLU A 2 28.46 -68.24 18.93
N THR A 3 27.33 -67.79 19.48
CA THR A 3 26.13 -67.40 18.74
C THR A 3 26.34 -66.01 18.14
N SER A 4 26.67 -65.93 16.85
CA SER A 4 26.60 -64.69 16.08
C SER A 4 25.21 -64.57 15.45
N VAL A 5 24.32 -63.83 16.12
CA VAL A 5 23.07 -63.35 15.53
C VAL A 5 23.40 -62.07 14.76
N LYS A 6 23.60 -62.18 13.44
CA LYS A 6 23.56 -61.02 12.55
C LYS A 6 22.10 -60.72 12.27
N GLU A 7 21.53 -59.73 12.97
CA GLU A 7 20.28 -59.09 12.58
C GLU A 7 20.51 -58.43 11.21
N SER A 8 20.08 -59.11 10.14
CA SER A 8 19.95 -58.49 8.83
C SER A 8 18.77 -57.53 8.90
N LEU A 9 19.06 -56.24 9.09
CA LEU A 9 18.07 -55.17 8.90
C LEU A 9 17.47 -55.31 7.50
N ASP A 10 16.17 -55.65 7.45
CA ASP A 10 15.44 -55.71 6.19
C ASP A 10 15.41 -54.30 5.58
N MET A 11 16.04 -54.17 4.41
CA MET A 11 16.09 -52.92 3.66
C MET A 11 14.69 -52.44 3.28
N SER A 12 13.70 -53.33 3.23
CA SER A 12 12.28 -53.00 3.03
C SER A 12 11.70 -52.19 4.20
N ASP A 13 12.02 -52.57 5.44
CA ASP A 13 11.57 -51.90 6.65
C ASP A 13 12.23 -50.54 6.84
N VAL A 14 13.53 -50.45 6.52
CA VAL A 14 14.28 -49.19 6.52
C VAL A 14 13.69 -48.22 5.49
N ASN A 15 13.37 -48.70 4.29
CA ASN A 15 12.73 -47.90 3.25
C ASN A 15 11.31 -47.46 3.67
N ALA A 16 10.51 -48.33 4.27
CA ALA A 16 9.18 -47.99 4.75
C ALA A 16 9.20 -46.96 5.90
N ALA A 17 10.17 -47.06 6.82
CA ALA A 17 10.37 -46.09 7.89
C ALA A 17 10.85 -44.73 7.35
N PHE A 18 11.76 -44.74 6.38
CA PHE A 18 12.27 -43.55 5.71
C PHE A 18 11.16 -42.82 4.94
N ARG A 19 10.36 -43.54 4.15
CA ARG A 19 9.19 -43.01 3.41
C ARG A 19 8.16 -42.39 4.36
N ARG A 20 7.86 -43.05 5.49
CA ARG A 20 6.98 -42.48 6.54
C ARG A 20 7.53 -41.19 7.12
N LYS A 21 8.84 -41.12 7.38
CA LYS A 21 9.52 -39.94 7.94
C LYS A 21 9.55 -38.77 6.95
N ILE A 22 9.77 -39.03 5.66
CA ILE A 22 9.69 -38.00 4.61
C ILE A 22 8.26 -37.49 4.48
N LYS A 23 7.27 -38.38 4.43
CA LYS A 23 5.87 -37.98 4.30
C LYS A 23 5.40 -37.16 5.51
N SER A 24 5.85 -37.48 6.72
CA SER A 24 5.48 -36.73 7.93
C SER A 24 6.23 -35.41 8.09
N ARG A 25 7.52 -35.35 7.75
CA ARG A 25 8.36 -34.14 7.97
C ARG A 25 8.39 -33.18 6.80
N CYS A 26 8.28 -33.68 5.58
CA CYS A 26 8.35 -32.87 4.36
C CYS A 26 6.96 -32.55 3.80
N GLY A 27 5.89 -32.98 4.46
CA GLY A 27 4.52 -32.54 4.17
C GLY A 27 4.02 -32.82 2.75
N GLY A 28 4.63 -33.79 2.06
CA GLY A 28 4.36 -34.07 0.67
C GLY A 28 4.99 -33.08 -0.32
N LEU A 29 6.07 -32.38 0.04
CA LEU A 29 6.89 -31.52 -0.84
C LEU A 29 7.97 -32.29 -1.62
N LEU A 30 8.14 -33.57 -1.32
CA LEU A 30 9.12 -34.46 -1.96
C LEU A 30 8.35 -35.63 -2.57
N ASP A 31 8.70 -35.97 -3.82
CA ASP A 31 8.16 -37.15 -4.50
C ASP A 31 9.14 -38.32 -4.36
N ASP A 32 8.57 -39.53 -4.29
CA ASP A 32 9.29 -40.78 -4.04
C ASP A 32 9.16 -41.69 -5.26
N ASP A 33 9.93 -41.37 -6.30
CA ASP A 33 10.19 -42.31 -7.40
C ASP A 33 11.22 -43.34 -6.92
N SER A 34 10.79 -44.28 -6.07
CA SER A 34 11.35 -45.61 -5.65
C SER A 34 12.87 -45.82 -5.43
N GLN A 35 13.75 -44.93 -5.86
CA GLN A 35 15.21 -44.94 -5.83
C GLN A 35 15.78 -43.53 -5.58
N HIS A 36 15.04 -42.44 -5.84
CA HIS A 36 15.54 -41.08 -5.64
C HIS A 36 14.49 -40.13 -5.02
N LEU A 37 14.92 -39.40 -3.99
CA LEU A 37 14.22 -38.24 -3.46
C LEU A 37 14.31 -37.10 -4.49
N LYS A 38 13.18 -36.73 -5.09
CA LYS A 38 13.10 -35.53 -5.92
C LYS A 38 12.33 -34.45 -5.17
N PHE A 39 12.86 -33.23 -5.21
CA PHE A 39 12.06 -32.08 -4.84
C PHE A 39 10.89 -31.99 -5.83
N MET A 40 9.66 -31.91 -5.31
CA MET A 40 8.56 -31.53 -6.18
C MET A 40 8.77 -30.07 -6.57
N HIS A 41 9.24 -29.85 -7.79
CA HIS A 41 9.25 -28.53 -8.43
C HIS A 41 7.84 -28.14 -8.89
N ASN A 42 6.84 -28.31 -8.01
CA ASN A 42 5.50 -27.86 -8.33
C ASN A 42 5.45 -26.36 -8.14
N THR A 43 4.95 -25.69 -9.17
CA THR A 43 4.53 -24.31 -9.08
C THR A 43 3.43 -24.16 -8.02
N ALA A 44 3.30 -22.97 -7.42
CA ALA A 44 2.21 -22.68 -6.50
C ALA A 44 0.83 -23.01 -7.11
N ARG A 45 0.70 -22.85 -8.43
CA ARG A 45 -0.49 -23.23 -9.21
C ARG A 45 -0.77 -24.74 -9.12
N GLU A 46 0.22 -25.58 -9.38
CA GLU A 46 0.07 -27.05 -9.32
C GLU A 46 -0.20 -27.54 -7.90
N PHE A 47 0.32 -26.84 -6.89
CA PHE A 47 0.02 -27.14 -5.50
C PHE A 47 -1.44 -26.78 -5.14
N ILE A 48 -1.92 -25.60 -5.56
CA ILE A 48 -3.29 -25.13 -5.30
C ILE A 48 -4.33 -25.96 -6.06
N ILE A 49 -4.07 -26.40 -7.29
CA ILE A 49 -5.06 -27.16 -8.08
C ILE A 49 -5.34 -28.56 -7.49
N ARG A 50 -4.48 -29.08 -6.61
CA ARG A 50 -4.65 -30.41 -6.02
C ARG A 50 -5.87 -30.44 -5.08
N PRO A 51 -6.81 -31.38 -5.28
CA PRO A 51 -7.97 -31.53 -4.38
C PRO A 51 -7.59 -31.81 -2.92
N SER A 52 -6.46 -32.49 -2.69
CA SER A 52 -5.94 -32.76 -1.34
C SER A 52 -5.47 -31.50 -0.62
N THR A 53 -4.98 -30.50 -1.35
CA THR A 53 -4.61 -29.19 -0.81
C THR A 53 -5.84 -28.47 -0.31
N TRP A 54 -6.91 -28.41 -1.11
CA TRP A 54 -8.18 -27.81 -0.70
C TRP A 54 -8.81 -28.52 0.49
N LYS A 55 -8.86 -29.86 0.51
CA LYS A 55 -9.34 -30.61 1.69
C LYS A 55 -8.56 -30.32 2.97
N ARG A 56 -7.27 -30.00 2.85
CA ARG A 56 -6.43 -29.62 4.00
C ARG A 56 -6.69 -28.17 4.40
N LEU A 57 -6.83 -27.29 3.42
CA LEU A 57 -7.17 -25.90 3.62
C LEU A 57 -8.56 -25.75 4.27
N GLU A 58 -9.59 -26.46 3.80
CA GLU A 58 -10.94 -26.50 4.40
C GLU A 58 -10.94 -26.94 5.87
N ARG A 59 -10.00 -27.80 6.28
CA ARG A 59 -9.86 -28.21 7.70
C ARG A 59 -9.19 -27.16 8.58
N ILE A 60 -8.44 -26.24 7.96
CA ILE A 60 -7.71 -25.16 8.64
C ILE A 60 -8.51 -23.86 8.57
N PHE A 61 -9.27 -23.68 7.49
CA PHE A 61 -10.14 -22.54 7.27
C PHE A 61 -11.39 -22.69 8.11
N ASP A 62 -11.38 -21.94 9.20
CA ASP A 62 -12.59 -21.58 9.89
C ASP A 62 -13.30 -20.48 9.09
N GLU A 63 -14.38 -20.84 8.39
CA GLU A 63 -15.19 -19.91 7.59
C GLU A 63 -15.72 -18.73 8.43
N GLU A 64 -15.99 -18.95 9.72
CA GLU A 64 -16.47 -17.88 10.60
C GLU A 64 -15.34 -16.90 10.96
N ASN A 65 -14.08 -17.35 10.95
CA ASN A 65 -12.92 -16.55 11.34
C ASN A 65 -12.10 -16.01 10.15
N PHE A 66 -12.38 -16.44 8.92
CA PHE A 66 -11.62 -16.02 7.73
C PHE A 66 -12.05 -14.65 7.19
N GLU A 67 -11.25 -13.61 7.44
CA GLU A 67 -11.45 -12.29 6.85
C GLU A 67 -10.72 -12.16 5.50
N VAL A 68 -11.46 -12.30 4.40
CA VAL A 68 -10.92 -12.22 3.03
C VAL A 68 -10.08 -10.95 2.79
N PRO A 69 -10.53 -9.73 3.12
CA PRO A 69 -9.73 -8.53 2.85
C PRO A 69 -8.42 -8.48 3.65
N LEU A 70 -8.41 -9.01 4.89
CA LEU A 70 -7.21 -9.10 5.72
C LEU A 70 -6.20 -10.10 5.14
N ALA A 71 -6.68 -11.25 4.66
CA ALA A 71 -5.85 -12.25 4.00
C ALA A 71 -5.27 -11.72 2.67
N LEU A 72 -6.06 -10.96 1.89
CA LEU A 72 -5.59 -10.31 0.67
C LEU A 72 -4.53 -9.26 0.98
N LEU A 73 -4.74 -8.41 2.00
CA LEU A 73 -3.72 -7.48 2.50
C LEU A 73 -2.40 -8.20 2.80
N ALA A 74 -2.45 -9.28 3.58
CA ALA A 74 -1.26 -10.08 3.92
C ALA A 74 -0.57 -10.63 2.65
N GLY A 75 -1.34 -11.15 1.69
CA GLY A 75 -0.82 -11.64 0.41
C GLY A 75 -0.12 -10.56 -0.42
N HIS A 76 -0.69 -9.36 -0.50
CA HIS A 76 -0.07 -8.23 -1.20
C HIS A 76 1.19 -7.74 -0.47
N ILE A 77 1.20 -7.70 0.86
CA ILE A 77 2.41 -7.38 1.65
C ILE A 77 3.53 -8.37 1.35
N MET A 78 3.24 -9.68 1.23
CA MET A 78 4.24 -10.67 0.83
C MET A 78 4.86 -10.36 -0.54
N ARG A 79 4.06 -9.87 -1.50
CA ARG A 79 4.55 -9.43 -2.81
C ARG A 79 5.43 -8.18 -2.71
N VAL A 80 5.01 -7.18 -1.94
CA VAL A 80 5.79 -5.97 -1.66
C VAL A 80 7.14 -6.32 -1.04
N LYS A 81 7.17 -7.27 -0.09
CA LYS A 81 8.41 -7.76 0.56
C LYS A 81 9.41 -8.40 -0.41
N SER A 82 8.97 -8.91 -1.56
CA SER A 82 9.86 -9.45 -2.60
C SER A 82 10.40 -8.38 -3.56
N GLY A 83 9.88 -7.16 -3.48
CA GLY A 83 10.27 -6.02 -4.32
C GLY A 83 11.74 -5.63 -4.21
N PRO A 84 12.38 -5.55 -3.02
CA PRO A 84 13.77 -5.13 -2.91
C PRO A 84 14.75 -6.00 -3.70
N GLU A 85 14.62 -7.34 -3.63
CA GLU A 85 15.43 -8.26 -4.43
C GLU A 85 15.20 -8.05 -5.93
N TYR A 86 13.95 -7.89 -6.34
CA TYR A 86 13.61 -7.65 -7.73
C TYR A 86 14.20 -6.34 -8.28
N LEU A 87 14.10 -5.25 -7.51
CA LEU A 87 14.62 -3.94 -7.89
C LEU A 87 16.16 -3.92 -7.99
N ARG A 88 16.86 -4.68 -7.15
CA ARG A 88 18.33 -4.82 -7.22
C ARG A 88 18.81 -5.52 -8.50
N LEU A 89 18.00 -6.41 -9.07
CA LEU A 89 18.36 -7.22 -10.24
C LEU A 89 18.08 -6.52 -11.58
N ARG A 90 17.38 -5.39 -11.58
CA ARG A 90 17.00 -4.66 -12.81
C ARG A 90 17.90 -3.43 -13.03
N PRO A 91 18.25 -3.09 -14.29
CA PRO A 91 18.90 -1.83 -14.61
C PRO A 91 18.06 -0.64 -14.15
N GLN A 92 18.71 0.44 -13.70
CA GLN A 92 18.15 1.62 -13.02
C GLN A 92 17.05 2.41 -13.79
N TYR A 93 16.61 1.95 -14.96
CA TYR A 93 15.77 2.70 -15.89
C TYR A 93 14.57 1.93 -16.47
N GLU A 94 14.37 0.65 -16.13
CA GLU A 94 13.08 0.00 -16.41
C GLU A 94 12.12 0.31 -15.25
N HIS A 95 11.23 1.28 -15.46
CA HIS A 95 10.07 1.47 -14.60
C HIS A 95 9.32 0.14 -14.52
N VAL A 96 9.05 -0.38 -13.31
CA VAL A 96 8.32 -1.65 -13.14
C VAL A 96 6.96 -1.38 -12.48
N PRO A 97 5.93 -1.04 -13.28
CA PRO A 97 4.57 -0.78 -12.81
C PRO A 97 4.01 -1.86 -11.86
N ASP A 98 4.35 -3.13 -12.11
CA ASP A 98 3.76 -4.28 -11.41
C ASP A 98 4.04 -4.29 -9.91
N HIS A 99 5.22 -3.87 -9.46
CA HIS A 99 5.51 -3.83 -8.02
C HIS A 99 4.74 -2.74 -7.28
N TYR A 100 4.41 -1.66 -7.99
CA TYR A 100 3.62 -0.56 -7.45
C TYR A 100 2.14 -0.88 -7.40
N ALA A 101 1.65 -1.70 -8.34
CA ALA A 101 0.32 -2.27 -8.25
C ALA A 101 0.15 -3.02 -6.91
N PHE A 102 1.15 -3.79 -6.47
CA PHE A 102 1.08 -4.48 -5.17
C PHE A 102 1.03 -3.53 -3.96
N VAL A 103 1.73 -2.40 -4.00
CA VAL A 103 1.64 -1.38 -2.94
C VAL A 103 0.26 -0.73 -2.95
N THR A 104 -0.24 -0.41 -4.14
CA THR A 104 -1.57 0.19 -4.36
C THR A 104 -2.66 -0.73 -3.82
N ASP A 105 -2.61 -2.01 -4.18
CA ASP A 105 -3.53 -3.04 -3.72
C ASP A 105 -3.42 -3.27 -2.20
N ALA A 106 -2.20 -3.31 -1.65
CA ALA A 106 -2.00 -3.44 -0.21
C ALA A 106 -2.66 -2.27 0.55
N MET A 107 -2.45 -1.03 0.11
CA MET A 107 -3.10 0.14 0.72
C MET A 107 -4.62 0.12 0.53
N HIS A 108 -5.12 -0.34 -0.61
CA HIS A 108 -6.54 -0.50 -0.86
C HIS A 108 -7.19 -1.49 0.12
N PHE A 109 -6.60 -2.68 0.29
CA PHE A 109 -7.11 -3.65 1.26
C PHE A 109 -6.90 -3.17 2.71
N ALA A 110 -5.81 -2.48 3.01
CA ALA A 110 -5.60 -1.86 4.32
C ALA A 110 -6.73 -0.88 4.65
N TYR A 111 -7.19 -0.09 3.68
CA TYR A 111 -8.35 0.80 3.86
C TYR A 111 -9.67 0.03 4.03
N ILE A 112 -9.90 -1.03 3.24
CA ILE A 112 -11.11 -1.85 3.38
C ILE A 112 -11.21 -2.43 4.80
N VAL A 113 -10.08 -2.86 5.34
CA VAL A 113 -9.95 -3.50 6.66
C VAL A 113 -9.98 -2.47 7.80
N ASP A 114 -9.44 -1.26 7.59
CA ASP A 114 -9.35 -0.21 8.63
C ASP A 114 -10.71 0.08 9.26
N GLY A 115 -10.79 -0.04 10.59
CA GLY A 115 -12.00 0.23 11.37
C GLY A 115 -13.12 -0.80 11.25
N LYS A 116 -12.97 -1.82 10.39
CA LYS A 116 -13.99 -2.84 10.12
C LYS A 116 -13.60 -4.25 10.58
N THR A 117 -12.31 -4.50 10.75
CA THR A 117 -11.82 -5.80 11.24
C THR A 117 -12.05 -5.99 12.73
N ARG A 118 -12.35 -7.23 13.13
CA ARG A 118 -12.36 -7.64 14.54
C ARG A 118 -10.94 -7.86 15.10
N TYR A 119 -9.96 -8.04 14.23
CA TYR A 119 -8.55 -8.33 14.55
C TYR A 119 -7.70 -7.06 14.50
N LYS A 120 -8.03 -6.08 15.34
CA LYS A 120 -7.35 -4.78 15.33
C LYS A 120 -5.84 -4.88 15.57
N PRO A 121 -5.33 -5.66 16.55
CA PRO A 121 -3.89 -5.81 16.76
C PRO A 121 -3.17 -6.41 15.54
N GLU A 122 -3.72 -7.49 14.97
CA GLU A 122 -3.15 -8.21 13.84
C GLU A 122 -3.14 -7.33 12.57
N TYR A 123 -4.21 -6.54 12.38
CA TYR A 123 -4.24 -5.53 11.32
C TYR A 123 -3.13 -4.49 11.48
N VAL A 124 -2.96 -3.94 12.68
CA VAL A 124 -1.91 -2.95 12.94
C VAL A 124 -0.52 -3.55 12.69
N GLU A 125 -0.29 -4.80 13.10
CA GLU A 125 0.97 -5.51 12.85
C GLU A 125 1.21 -5.76 11.35
N LEU A 126 0.16 -6.10 10.59
CA LEU A 126 0.24 -6.24 9.14
C LEU A 126 0.60 -4.91 8.47
N VAL A 127 -0.02 -3.81 8.89
CA VAL A 127 0.28 -2.48 8.34
C VAL A 127 1.67 -1.99 8.76
N ASP A 128 2.15 -2.34 9.96
CA ASP A 128 3.56 -2.15 10.36
C ASP A 128 4.51 -2.99 9.48
N THR A 129 4.10 -4.20 9.08
CA THR A 129 4.88 -5.03 8.15
C THR A 129 4.94 -4.40 6.75
N LEU A 130 3.84 -3.76 6.32
CA LEU A 130 3.82 -3.00 5.07
C LEU A 130 4.79 -1.80 5.13
N ASP A 131 4.78 -1.03 6.22
CA ASP A 131 5.73 0.08 6.46
C ASP A 131 7.18 -0.37 6.25
N GLN A 132 7.56 -1.46 6.94
CA GLN A 132 8.91 -2.01 6.88
C GLN A 132 9.26 -2.52 5.48
N ALA A 133 8.32 -3.17 4.79
CA ALA A 133 8.52 -3.68 3.45
C ALA A 133 8.74 -2.53 2.44
N MET A 134 7.93 -1.49 2.53
CA MET A 134 8.05 -0.30 1.69
C MET A 134 9.35 0.47 1.98
N THR A 135 9.73 0.61 3.26
CA THR A 135 11.01 1.22 3.63
C THR A 135 12.20 0.50 2.98
N LYS A 136 12.21 -0.84 3.01
CA LYS A 136 13.25 -1.64 2.32
C LYS A 136 13.23 -1.48 0.81
N MET A 137 12.04 -1.31 0.21
CA MET A 137 11.92 -1.01 -1.22
C MET A 137 12.52 0.35 -1.55
N VAL A 138 12.29 1.37 -0.72
CA VAL A 138 12.90 2.71 -0.89
C VAL A 138 14.42 2.62 -0.90
N GLU A 139 14.98 1.93 0.10
CA GLU A 139 16.42 1.75 0.24
C GLU A 139 17.02 1.00 -0.95
N ALA A 140 16.31 0.01 -1.50
CA ALA A 140 16.75 -0.74 -2.67
C ALA A 140 16.66 0.07 -3.97
N ALA A 141 15.59 0.87 -4.14
CA ALA A 141 15.38 1.71 -5.32
C ALA A 141 16.34 2.91 -5.38
N TYR A 142 16.64 3.50 -4.22
CA TYR A 142 17.48 4.69 -4.09
C TYR A 142 18.65 4.41 -3.13
N PRO A 143 19.67 3.65 -3.56
CA PRO A 143 20.87 3.48 -2.74
C PRO A 143 21.46 4.86 -2.39
N GLN A 144 22.08 4.96 -1.21
CA GLN A 144 22.50 6.17 -0.46
C GLN A 144 23.28 7.28 -1.21
N ASN A 145 23.44 7.19 -2.52
CA ASN A 145 24.17 8.10 -3.41
C ASN A 145 23.27 9.02 -4.26
N CYS A 146 22.05 9.39 -3.84
CA CYS A 146 21.36 10.49 -4.54
C CYS A 146 22.09 11.81 -4.26
N ARG A 147 22.82 12.31 -5.26
CA ARG A 147 23.54 13.60 -5.24
C ARG A 147 22.62 14.82 -5.08
N CYS A 148 21.32 14.60 -5.13
CA CYS A 148 20.28 15.62 -5.02
C CYS A 148 20.09 16.18 -3.60
N GLY A 149 20.70 15.56 -2.58
CA GLY A 149 20.61 16.02 -1.18
C GLY A 149 19.23 15.84 -0.54
N CYS A 150 18.23 15.37 -1.28
CA CYS A 150 17.01 14.87 -0.65
C CYS A 150 17.33 13.51 -0.03
N ARG A 151 17.26 13.44 1.30
CA ARG A 151 16.93 12.17 1.97
C ARG A 151 15.60 11.79 1.34
N CYS A 152 15.60 10.85 0.40
CA CYS A 152 14.47 10.59 -0.49
C CYS A 152 13.24 10.26 0.35
N ALA A 153 12.45 11.29 0.65
CA ALA A 153 11.21 11.21 1.37
C ALA A 153 10.31 10.24 0.60
N TRP A 154 9.56 9.39 1.32
CA TRP A 154 8.69 8.34 0.78
C TRP A 154 8.01 8.84 -0.49
N PRO A 155 8.53 8.55 -1.70
CA PRO A 155 7.74 8.82 -2.88
C PRO A 155 6.52 7.92 -2.76
N THR A 156 5.37 8.28 -3.35
CA THR A 156 4.30 7.28 -3.56
C THR A 156 4.82 6.06 -4.32
N PHE A 157 6.04 6.15 -4.88
CA PHE A 157 6.67 5.20 -5.79
C PHE A 157 5.87 5.00 -7.07
N GLU A 158 4.80 5.74 -7.20
CA GLU A 158 3.92 5.70 -8.34
C GLU A 158 4.66 6.30 -9.53
N PRO A 159 4.94 5.49 -10.57
CA PRO A 159 5.54 6.00 -11.77
C PRO A 159 4.54 6.98 -12.38
N MET A 160 4.98 8.20 -12.66
CA MET A 160 4.13 9.25 -13.21
C MET A 160 4.31 9.29 -14.72
N GLU A 161 3.20 9.26 -15.46
CA GLU A 161 3.18 9.53 -16.89
C GLU A 161 3.51 11.00 -17.14
N SER A 162 2.96 11.89 -16.31
CA SER A 162 3.23 13.33 -16.39
C SER A 162 3.11 13.99 -15.02
N GLY A 163 3.71 15.17 -14.88
CA GLY A 163 3.69 15.95 -13.63
C GLY A 163 4.51 15.34 -12.48
N ALA A 164 4.30 15.84 -11.27
CA ALA A 164 5.09 15.46 -10.11
C ALA A 164 4.36 14.46 -9.21
N CYS A 165 5.13 13.52 -8.67
CA CYS A 165 4.74 12.58 -7.62
C CYS A 165 4.64 13.31 -6.26
N ASP A 166 3.68 12.91 -5.43
CA ASP A 166 3.59 13.35 -4.05
C ASP A 166 4.68 12.66 -3.20
N ILE A 167 5.19 13.41 -2.22
CA ILE A 167 6.31 12.99 -1.39
C ILE A 167 5.87 13.07 0.08
N TYR A 168 5.99 11.95 0.79
CA TYR A 168 5.63 11.83 2.19
C TYR A 168 6.89 11.76 3.07
N ASP A 169 6.85 12.40 4.24
CA ASP A 169 8.01 12.35 5.12
C ASP A 169 8.12 11.03 5.90
N THR A 170 6.99 10.34 6.10
CA THR A 170 6.87 9.11 6.91
C THR A 170 5.74 8.26 6.37
N PHE A 171 5.73 6.98 6.71
CA PHE A 171 4.59 6.11 6.41
C PHE A 171 3.28 6.61 7.04
N LEU A 172 3.32 7.24 8.21
CA LEU A 172 2.11 7.80 8.83
C LEU A 172 1.46 8.89 7.97
N CYS A 173 2.26 9.70 7.28
CA CYS A 173 1.73 10.67 6.32
C CYS A 173 1.07 9.97 5.12
N TYR A 174 1.64 8.85 4.67
CA TYR A 174 1.08 8.04 3.59
C TYR A 174 -0.18 7.27 4.02
N ALA A 175 -0.20 6.71 5.23
CA ALA A 175 -1.36 6.07 5.85
C ALA A 175 -2.51 7.06 6.07
N ALA A 176 -2.21 8.29 6.47
CA ALA A 176 -3.18 9.38 6.55
C ALA A 176 -3.74 9.75 5.20
N ARG A 177 -2.91 9.73 4.15
CA ARG A 177 -3.42 9.85 2.79
C ARG A 177 -4.36 8.71 2.49
N GLY A 178 -3.97 7.46 2.78
CA GLY A 178 -4.73 6.23 2.58
C GLY A 178 -6.00 6.06 3.44
N GLY A 179 -6.36 7.04 4.28
CA GLY A 179 -7.56 6.96 5.11
C GLY A 179 -7.47 5.95 6.26
N LEU A 180 -6.26 5.51 6.66
CA LEU A 180 -6.05 4.46 7.67
C LEU A 180 -6.16 5.02 9.10
N SER A 181 -7.36 5.49 9.46
CA SER A 181 -7.63 6.17 10.73
C SER A 181 -7.40 5.29 11.95
N THR A 182 -7.76 4.00 11.90
CA THR A 182 -7.60 3.05 13.02
C THR A 182 -6.13 2.74 13.25
N TYR A 183 -5.38 2.53 12.17
CA TYR A 183 -3.94 2.38 12.25
C TYR A 183 -3.28 3.62 12.88
N LEU A 184 -3.62 4.83 12.40
CA LEU A 184 -3.09 6.07 12.96
C LEU A 184 -3.42 6.23 14.44
N ASP A 185 -4.64 5.92 14.86
CA ASP A 185 -5.04 5.99 16.27
C ASP A 185 -4.18 5.05 17.12
N ALA A 186 -4.00 3.81 16.67
CA ALA A 186 -3.14 2.84 17.35
C ALA A 186 -1.69 3.34 17.45
N LYS A 187 -1.10 3.83 16.35
CA LYS A 187 0.29 4.31 16.35
C LYS A 187 0.48 5.53 17.23
N LEU A 188 -0.41 6.52 17.16
CA LEU A 188 -0.30 7.73 17.97
C LEU A 188 -0.55 7.44 19.45
N SER A 189 -1.47 6.54 19.79
CA SER A 189 -1.73 6.17 21.19
C SER A 189 -0.49 5.62 21.92
N GLY A 190 0.40 4.94 21.20
CA GLY A 190 1.62 4.34 21.75
C GLY A 190 2.83 5.27 21.77
N MET A 191 2.72 6.52 21.30
CA MET A 191 3.85 7.44 21.23
C MET A 191 4.03 8.25 22.52
N SER A 192 5.29 8.62 22.80
CA SER A 192 5.62 9.53 23.91
C SER A 192 5.22 10.99 23.63
N LEU A 193 5.30 11.43 22.36
CA LEU A 193 4.95 12.79 21.92
C LEU A 193 4.00 12.75 20.70
N PRO A 194 2.75 12.28 20.91
CA PRO A 194 1.79 12.09 19.83
C PRO A 194 1.42 13.39 19.12
N ILE A 195 1.36 14.52 19.84
CA ILE A 195 0.97 15.83 19.28
C ILE A 195 1.90 16.29 18.15
N THR A 196 3.22 16.11 18.31
CA THR A 196 4.19 16.53 17.30
C THR A 196 4.05 15.72 16.02
N MET A 197 3.83 14.41 16.15
CA MET A 197 3.59 13.54 15.02
C MET A 197 2.23 13.82 14.37
N ALA A 198 1.17 13.98 15.17
CA ALA A 198 -0.16 14.31 14.69
C ALA A 198 -0.16 15.63 13.91
N GLN A 199 0.53 16.67 14.41
CA GLN A 199 0.69 17.95 13.71
C GLN A 199 1.43 17.78 12.37
N LYS A 200 2.51 16.99 12.35
CA LYS A 200 3.27 16.70 11.13
C LYS A 200 2.39 16.00 10.08
N VAL A 201 1.64 14.99 10.51
CA VAL A 201 0.73 14.24 9.63
C VAL A 201 -0.40 15.16 9.13
N LEU A 202 -0.97 16.00 9.99
CA LEU A 202 -1.99 16.99 9.63
C LEU A 202 -1.50 17.99 8.57
N ALA A 203 -0.25 18.42 8.68
CA ALA A 203 0.39 19.31 7.72
C ALA A 203 0.57 18.65 6.34
N HIS A 204 0.78 17.33 6.26
CA HIS A 204 0.83 16.61 4.98
C HIS A 204 -0.57 16.33 4.43
N TYR A 205 -1.48 15.88 5.29
CA TYR A 205 -2.88 15.62 4.98
C TYR A 205 -3.58 16.83 4.30
N SER A 206 -3.22 18.05 4.71
CA SER A 206 -3.84 19.29 4.25
C SER A 206 -3.22 19.88 2.98
N LYS A 207 -2.14 19.31 2.44
CA LYS A 207 -1.44 19.85 1.26
C LYS A 207 -2.19 19.56 -0.05
N PRO A 208 -2.17 20.48 -1.02
CA PRO A 208 -2.60 20.17 -2.39
C PRO A 208 -1.77 19.03 -2.98
N VAL A 209 -2.45 18.09 -3.66
CA VAL A 209 -1.80 17.06 -4.49
C VAL A 209 -1.05 17.75 -5.61
N ARG A 210 0.21 17.35 -5.85
CA ARG A 210 1.04 17.94 -6.90
C ARG A 210 0.52 17.67 -8.32
N GLY A 211 -0.37 16.70 -8.47
CA GLY A 211 -1.29 16.55 -9.60
C GLY A 211 -0.65 16.04 -10.88
N GLY A 212 0.42 15.25 -10.78
CA GLY A 212 0.83 14.41 -11.90
C GLY A 212 -0.18 13.29 -12.17
N ILE A 213 -0.10 12.67 -13.35
CA ILE A 213 -0.91 11.53 -13.77
C ILE A 213 -0.10 10.24 -13.56
N PRO A 214 -0.57 9.28 -12.74
CA PRO A 214 0.08 7.98 -12.60
C PRO A 214 0.09 7.18 -13.91
N MET A 215 1.22 6.56 -14.26
CA MET A 215 1.33 5.63 -15.41
C MET A 215 0.38 4.44 -15.28
N LEU A 216 0.09 4.01 -14.04
CA LEU A 216 -0.82 2.88 -13.80
C LEU A 216 -2.23 3.14 -14.35
N CYS A 217 -2.65 4.41 -14.50
CA CYS A 217 -3.91 4.78 -15.16
C CYS A 217 -4.01 4.25 -16.60
N PHE A 218 -2.88 4.07 -17.29
CA PHE A 218 -2.83 3.65 -18.69
C PHE A 218 -2.44 2.18 -18.87
N SER A 219 -2.08 1.50 -17.78
CA SER A 219 -1.51 0.15 -17.83
C SER A 219 -2.52 -0.98 -18.08
N GLY A 220 -3.82 -0.68 -18.22
CA GLY A 220 -4.88 -1.69 -18.34
C GLY A 220 -5.07 -2.56 -17.09
N THR A 221 -4.25 -2.36 -16.05
CA THR A 221 -4.51 -2.89 -14.72
C THR A 221 -5.75 -2.20 -14.17
N ARG A 222 -6.50 -2.88 -13.28
CA ARG A 222 -7.57 -2.23 -12.50
C ARG A 222 -6.92 -1.33 -11.46
N TYR A 223 -6.20 -0.32 -11.93
CA TYR A 223 -5.67 0.74 -11.11
C TYR A 223 -6.87 1.51 -10.57
N ILE A 224 -7.32 1.09 -9.40
CA ILE A 224 -8.12 1.92 -8.54
C ILE A 224 -7.07 2.82 -7.93
N PRO A 225 -7.01 4.12 -8.27
CA PRO A 225 -6.19 5.03 -7.51
C PRO A 225 -6.57 4.75 -6.07
N ILE A 226 -5.59 4.44 -5.20
CA ILE A 226 -5.88 4.53 -3.76
C ILE A 226 -6.63 5.85 -3.66
N ASN A 227 -7.83 5.77 -3.05
CA ASN A 227 -8.76 6.89 -2.90
C ASN A 227 -7.99 8.16 -2.50
N TYR A 228 -8.68 9.27 -2.29
CA TYR A 228 -8.05 10.44 -1.67
C TYR A 228 -7.27 11.23 -2.70
N LEU A 229 -8.02 11.97 -3.51
CA LEU A 229 -7.60 13.35 -3.70
C LEU A 229 -7.91 14.19 -2.43
N TYR A 230 -8.76 13.70 -1.51
CA TYR A 230 -9.07 14.34 -0.23
C TYR A 230 -8.95 13.41 0.97
N GLY A 231 -8.52 13.98 2.08
CA GLY A 231 -8.36 13.24 3.31
C GLY A 231 -9.68 12.74 3.90
N ASP A 232 -9.62 11.55 4.49
CA ASP A 232 -10.74 10.95 5.20
C ASP A 232 -11.06 11.75 6.50
N PRO A 233 -12.31 12.15 6.74
CA PRO A 233 -12.70 12.88 7.96
C PRO A 233 -12.33 12.16 9.26
N ASN A 234 -12.28 10.83 9.27
CA ASN A 234 -11.89 10.06 10.45
C ASN A 234 -10.39 10.17 10.74
N VAL A 235 -9.56 10.33 9.70
CA VAL A 235 -8.15 10.67 9.89
C VAL A 235 -8.03 12.05 10.54
N ALA A 236 -8.75 13.06 10.04
CA ALA A 236 -8.75 14.38 10.67
C ALA A 236 -9.18 14.32 12.14
N ARG A 237 -10.26 13.58 12.47
CA ARG A 237 -10.70 13.36 13.87
C ARG A 237 -9.60 12.75 14.73
N VAL A 238 -8.91 11.73 14.25
CA VAL A 238 -7.80 11.10 14.99
C VAL A 238 -6.67 12.10 15.24
N LEU A 239 -6.26 12.87 14.23
CA LEU A 239 -5.18 13.84 14.39
C LEU A 239 -5.55 14.95 15.39
N LEU A 240 -6.78 15.44 15.33
CA LEU A 240 -7.32 16.44 16.28
C LEU A 240 -7.44 15.86 17.70
N LYS A 241 -7.87 14.60 17.84
CA LYS A 241 -7.92 13.86 19.13
C LYS A 241 -6.56 13.86 19.84
N TYR A 242 -5.45 13.78 19.09
CA TYR A 242 -4.09 13.84 19.64
C TYR A 242 -3.50 15.26 19.71
N GLY A 243 -4.33 16.30 19.58
CA GLY A 243 -3.96 17.69 19.84
C GLY A 243 -3.33 18.43 18.65
N ALA A 244 -3.42 17.90 17.43
CA ALA A 244 -3.00 18.66 16.25
C ALA A 244 -3.88 19.92 16.09
N ASP A 245 -3.25 21.06 15.83
CA ASP A 245 -3.92 22.34 15.65
C ASP A 245 -4.22 22.58 14.15
N PRO A 246 -5.51 22.62 13.76
CA PRO A 246 -5.91 22.88 12.38
C PRO A 246 -5.63 24.32 11.93
N LYS A 247 -5.49 25.28 12.85
CA LYS A 247 -5.19 26.68 12.51
C LYS A 247 -3.87 26.80 11.74
N LEU A 248 -2.89 25.95 12.08
CA LEU A 248 -1.57 25.93 11.47
C LEU A 248 -1.57 25.43 10.02
N VAL A 249 -2.63 24.75 9.59
CA VAL A 249 -2.76 24.18 8.24
C VAL A 249 -3.94 24.74 7.46
N TRP A 250 -4.73 25.61 8.09
CA TRP A 250 -6.04 26.05 7.60
C TRP A 250 -5.99 26.65 6.20
N GLU A 251 -5.07 27.57 5.95
CA GLU A 251 -4.91 28.18 4.63
C GLU A 251 -4.53 27.13 3.56
N SER A 252 -3.65 26.18 3.92
CA SER A 252 -3.23 25.11 3.00
C SER A 252 -4.40 24.19 2.65
N PHE A 253 -5.22 23.85 3.64
CA PHE A 253 -6.42 23.03 3.47
C PHE A 253 -7.48 23.72 2.59
N LEU A 254 -7.71 25.02 2.79
CA LEU A 254 -8.61 25.80 1.92
C LEU A 254 -8.07 25.89 0.48
N ARG A 255 -6.77 26.10 0.30
CA ARG A 255 -6.11 26.07 -1.02
C ARG A 255 -6.31 24.72 -1.71
N GLN A 256 -6.14 23.61 -0.98
CA GLN A 256 -6.38 22.26 -1.50
C GLN A 256 -7.82 22.14 -2.03
N GLY A 257 -8.83 22.58 -1.28
CA GLY A 257 -10.23 22.62 -1.74
C GLY A 257 -10.41 23.39 -3.04
N TYR A 258 -9.84 24.60 -3.12
CA TYR A 258 -9.92 25.44 -4.32
C TYR A 258 -9.29 24.79 -5.56
N TYR A 259 -8.07 24.24 -5.44
CA TYR A 259 -7.34 23.64 -6.58
C TYR A 259 -8.09 22.49 -7.25
N CYS A 260 -9.00 21.89 -6.52
CA CYS A 260 -9.54 20.59 -6.84
C CYS A 260 -11.03 20.68 -7.20
N PHE A 261 -11.79 21.61 -6.58
CA PHE A 261 -13.19 21.89 -6.93
C PHE A 261 -13.39 23.18 -7.76
N GLY A 262 -12.36 24.01 -7.93
CA GLY A 262 -12.44 25.29 -8.63
C GLY A 262 -12.57 25.19 -10.16
N ARG A 263 -12.95 26.30 -10.81
CA ARG A 263 -12.96 26.46 -12.28
C ARG A 263 -11.51 26.54 -12.78
N GLY A 264 -10.93 25.38 -13.07
CA GLY A 264 -9.50 25.22 -13.37
C GLY A 264 -8.86 24.00 -12.68
N SER A 265 -9.68 23.11 -12.11
CA SER A 265 -9.22 21.88 -11.47
C SER A 265 -8.21 21.11 -12.32
N ASN A 266 -7.15 20.63 -11.68
CA ASN A 266 -5.99 19.98 -12.29
C ASN A 266 -6.38 18.84 -13.26
N GLY A 267 -5.54 18.54 -14.25
CA GLY A 267 -5.84 17.58 -15.32
C GLY A 267 -6.25 16.19 -14.81
N ILE A 268 -5.65 15.72 -13.71
CA ILE A 268 -6.01 14.47 -13.04
C ILE A 268 -7.44 14.46 -12.49
N TYR A 269 -7.90 15.59 -11.95
CA TYR A 269 -9.27 15.73 -11.48
C TYR A 269 -10.24 15.67 -12.63
N GLN A 270 -9.93 16.30 -13.77
CA GLN A 270 -10.79 16.23 -14.94
C GLN A 270 -10.82 14.82 -15.54
N TYR A 271 -9.69 14.13 -15.56
CA TYR A 271 -9.59 12.75 -16.04
C TYR A 271 -10.42 11.78 -15.19
N PHE A 272 -10.27 11.81 -13.86
CA PHE A 272 -11.06 10.96 -12.96
C PHE A 272 -12.52 11.40 -12.83
N ARG A 273 -12.81 12.70 -12.97
CA ARG A 273 -14.18 13.26 -13.00
C ARG A 273 -15.04 12.68 -14.12
N ALA A 274 -14.43 12.32 -15.25
CA ALA A 274 -15.16 11.74 -16.37
C ALA A 274 -15.53 10.25 -16.17
N HIS A 275 -14.84 9.56 -15.25
CA HIS A 275 -14.92 8.10 -15.15
C HIS A 275 -15.61 7.58 -13.89
N VAL A 276 -15.78 8.40 -12.84
CA VAL A 276 -16.35 7.94 -11.56
C VAL A 276 -17.08 9.10 -10.84
N ASP A 277 -18.20 8.82 -10.16
CA ASP A 277 -18.99 9.74 -9.30
C ASP A 277 -18.23 10.21 -8.02
N MET A 278 -16.90 10.23 -8.08
CA MET A 278 -15.99 10.52 -6.96
C MET A 278 -16.04 12.00 -6.55
N GLN A 279 -16.37 12.91 -7.46
CA GLN A 279 -16.36 14.34 -7.17
C GLN A 279 -17.33 14.72 -6.04
N ALA A 280 -18.56 14.19 -6.06
CA ALA A 280 -19.55 14.50 -5.05
C ALA A 280 -19.17 13.91 -3.69
N GLN A 281 -18.59 12.71 -3.66
CA GLN A 281 -18.11 12.07 -2.43
C GLN A 281 -16.93 12.83 -1.81
N ASP A 282 -15.97 13.24 -2.63
CA ASP A 282 -14.79 13.99 -2.21
C ASP A 282 -15.15 15.39 -1.71
N GLN A 283 -16.11 16.06 -2.35
CA GLN A 283 -16.64 17.33 -1.88
C GLN A 283 -17.31 17.19 -0.51
N ARG A 284 -18.09 16.13 -0.29
CA ARG A 284 -18.68 15.84 1.03
C ARG A 284 -17.60 15.62 2.09
N ARG A 285 -16.59 14.80 1.79
CA ARG A 285 -15.45 14.56 2.70
C ARG A 285 -14.71 15.85 3.06
N TRP A 286 -14.41 16.68 2.07
CA TRP A 286 -13.74 17.96 2.31
C TRP A 286 -14.59 18.89 3.19
N VAL A 287 -15.91 18.97 2.94
CA VAL A 287 -16.83 19.75 3.79
C VAL A 287 -16.86 19.21 5.22
N ASP A 288 -16.84 17.90 5.42
CA ASP A 288 -16.84 17.30 6.76
C ASP A 288 -15.54 17.62 7.53
N VAL A 289 -14.39 17.59 6.86
CA VAL A 289 -13.11 18.02 7.44
C VAL A 289 -13.12 19.53 7.73
N LEU A 290 -13.69 20.34 6.83
CA LEU A 290 -13.83 21.78 7.02
C LEU A 290 -14.62 22.09 8.29
N LYS A 291 -15.75 21.41 8.51
CA LYS A 291 -16.53 21.53 9.75
C LYS A 291 -15.71 21.15 10.98
N LEU A 292 -14.99 20.02 10.94
CA LEU A 292 -14.12 19.60 12.02
C LEU A 292 -13.06 20.66 12.37
N PHE A 293 -12.42 21.26 11.37
CA PHE A 293 -11.42 22.29 11.60
C PHE A 293 -12.01 23.55 12.23
N LEU A 294 -13.20 23.98 11.78
CA LEU A 294 -13.92 25.11 12.38
C LEU A 294 -14.34 24.83 13.84
N GLU A 295 -14.84 23.62 14.13
CA GLU A 295 -15.17 23.18 15.49
C GLU A 295 -13.94 23.22 16.42
N HIS A 296 -12.74 23.02 15.85
CA HIS A 296 -11.47 23.09 16.57
C HIS A 296 -10.78 24.46 16.43
N GLY A 297 -11.54 25.49 16.08
CA GLY A 297 -11.14 26.90 16.16
C GLY A 297 -10.43 27.46 14.93
N ALA A 298 -10.51 26.80 13.77
CA ALA A 298 -10.08 27.42 12.52
C ALA A 298 -10.92 28.68 12.20
N ASP A 299 -10.30 29.69 11.60
CA ASP A 299 -10.93 31.01 11.36
C ASP A 299 -11.70 31.05 10.03
N PRO A 300 -13.05 31.17 10.05
CA PRO A 300 -13.86 31.18 8.84
C PRO A 300 -13.65 32.43 7.97
N THR A 301 -12.98 33.46 8.47
CA THR A 301 -12.78 34.75 7.77
C THR A 301 -11.54 34.79 6.90
N VAL A 302 -10.70 33.74 6.93
CA VAL A 302 -9.47 33.67 6.15
C VAL A 302 -9.76 33.66 4.65
N VAL A 303 -9.15 34.61 3.93
CA VAL A 303 -9.27 34.73 2.47
C VAL A 303 -8.06 34.12 1.79
N VAL A 304 -8.28 33.05 1.03
CA VAL A 304 -7.23 32.43 0.21
C VAL A 304 -7.04 33.21 -1.09
N LYS A 305 -5.92 33.92 -1.21
CA LYS A 305 -5.51 34.55 -2.47
C LYS A 305 -4.89 33.51 -3.40
N VAL A 306 -5.50 33.30 -4.57
CA VAL A 306 -4.96 32.39 -5.59
C VAL A 306 -4.32 33.22 -6.71
N SER A 307 -3.01 33.09 -6.86
CA SER A 307 -2.28 33.68 -7.98
C SER A 307 -2.48 32.79 -9.20
N PHE A 308 -3.19 33.25 -10.22
CA PHE A 308 -3.12 32.63 -11.53
C PHE A 308 -1.76 32.95 -12.13
N SER A 309 -0.78 32.08 -11.89
CA SER A 309 0.37 32.01 -12.79
C SER A 309 -0.19 31.56 -14.13
N ARG A 310 -0.52 32.52 -15.01
CA ARG A 310 -0.66 32.26 -16.44
C ARG A 310 0.52 31.36 -16.80
N TYR A 311 0.22 30.15 -17.27
CA TYR A 311 1.20 29.35 -18.00
C TYR A 311 1.94 30.31 -18.93
N LYS A 312 3.22 30.57 -18.66
CA LYS A 312 4.12 31.08 -19.69
C LYS A 312 3.90 30.13 -20.87
N ARG A 313 3.50 30.69 -22.00
CA ARG A 313 3.44 30.01 -23.30
C ARG A 313 4.54 28.95 -23.35
N MET A 314 4.15 27.67 -23.32
CA MET A 314 4.93 26.70 -24.06
C MET A 314 4.58 26.95 -25.52
N ASP A 315 5.23 27.97 -26.09
CA ASP A 315 5.43 28.03 -27.52
C ASP A 315 6.27 26.80 -27.88
N HIS A 316 5.62 25.84 -28.54
CA HIS A 316 6.10 25.01 -29.65
C HIS A 316 5.71 23.53 -29.57
N LYS A 317 4.85 23.17 -30.54
CA LYS A 317 4.69 21.86 -31.21
C LYS A 317 3.92 20.77 -30.45
N PHE A 318 2.60 20.89 -30.46
CA PHE A 318 1.73 19.78 -30.84
C PHE A 318 0.69 20.35 -31.81
N VAL A 319 1.12 20.48 -33.06
CA VAL A 319 0.27 20.71 -34.22
C VAL A 319 0.04 19.34 -34.84
N ASP A 320 -1.23 19.03 -35.07
CA ASP A 320 -1.77 17.98 -35.93
C ASP A 320 -1.47 16.54 -35.55
N LEU A 321 -2.44 15.93 -34.87
CA LEU A 321 -2.90 14.56 -35.12
C LEU A 321 -4.31 14.48 -34.56
N TYR A 322 -5.31 14.84 -35.37
CA TYR A 322 -6.69 14.31 -35.37
C TYR A 322 -7.56 15.17 -36.31
N THR A 323 -7.32 15.01 -37.61
CA THR A 323 -8.34 15.21 -38.65
C THR A 323 -8.08 14.19 -39.76
N ALA A 324 -9.16 13.51 -40.18
CA ALA A 324 -9.27 12.37 -41.10
C ALA A 324 -9.09 10.99 -40.45
#